data_AF-A0A6I2I971-F1
#
_entry.id   AF-A0A6I2I971-F1
#
_cell.length_a   1.000
_cell.length_b   1.000
_cell.length_c   1.000
_cell.angle_alpha   90.00
_cell.angle_beta   90.00
_cell.angle_gamma   90.00
#
_symmetry.space_group_name_H-M   'P 1'
#
loop_
_entity.id
_entity.type
_entity.pdbx_description
1 polymer ?
#
loop_
_entity_poly.entity_id
_entity_poly.type
_entity_poly.pdbx_seq_one_letter_code
_entity_poly.pdbx_strand_id
1 'polypeptide(L)'
;MVTLPVLALLYGCGDTTDRTLSPPPDAKWVDVSFRVPDGVTLLPVEVLYRSEKCKTVRYNSSNESHEIPGYNDFEQKYQQQGGSDIWQSRVAIEGGGACQWSLRSLRVSFRLSADNPLAKGKKVIATNYIFDFGRYGLSDGYGTGRAKEGSGDLDLKVDFFPMVSNHLDKTASIKLFGGDSSYEKWSRRYRLQGTQNIAIQPIIHFDKVVTITPPATKPGSLIVTYPDGSSGKALHISPDYEKLLSMK
;
A
#
# COMPACT_ATOMS: atom_id res chain seq x y z
N MET A 1 28.82 -9.36 -57.52
CA MET A 1 27.79 -8.51 -56.88
C MET A 1 27.39 -9.17 -55.58
N VAL A 2 27.83 -8.62 -54.45
CA VAL A 2 27.50 -9.15 -53.11
C VAL A 2 26.27 -8.38 -52.61
N THR A 3 25.17 -9.09 -52.45
CA THR A 3 23.92 -8.57 -51.88
C THR A 3 24.08 -8.39 -50.38
N LEU A 4 24.07 -7.15 -49.89
CA LEU A 4 23.96 -6.84 -48.46
C LEU A 4 22.54 -7.20 -47.97
N PRO A 5 22.39 -7.90 -46.84
CA PRO A 5 21.08 -8.08 -46.23
C PRO A 5 20.68 -6.78 -45.54
N VAL A 6 19.49 -6.27 -45.85
CA VAL A 6 18.88 -5.17 -45.11
C VAL A 6 18.39 -5.73 -43.78
N LEU A 7 19.07 -5.34 -42.70
CA LEU A 7 18.68 -5.67 -41.34
C LEU A 7 17.47 -4.78 -40.97
N ALA A 8 16.26 -5.34 -41.06
CA ALA A 8 15.05 -4.67 -40.58
C ALA A 8 15.06 -4.64 -39.05
N LEU A 9 15.40 -3.48 -38.48
CA LEU A 9 15.23 -3.23 -37.05
C LEU A 9 13.74 -3.15 -36.75
N LEU A 10 13.20 -4.20 -36.13
CA LEU A 10 11.89 -4.17 -35.48
C LEU A 10 11.99 -3.22 -34.29
N TYR A 11 11.63 -1.95 -34.48
CA TYR A 11 11.32 -1.05 -33.37
C TYR A 11 10.06 -1.59 -32.69
N GLY A 12 10.25 -2.33 -31.60
CA GLY A 12 9.17 -2.65 -30.69
C GLY A 12 8.52 -1.35 -30.22
N CYS A 13 7.18 -1.30 -30.22
CA CYS A 13 6.42 -0.20 -29.63
C CYS A 13 6.70 -0.13 -28.12
N GLY A 14 7.76 0.56 -27.74
CA GLY A 14 7.93 1.05 -26.37
C GLY A 14 6.85 2.10 -26.10
N ASP A 15 6.29 2.10 -24.90
CA ASP A 15 5.33 3.10 -24.44
C ASP A 15 6.03 4.48 -24.49
N THR A 16 5.82 5.24 -25.56
CA THR A 16 6.44 6.55 -25.83
C THR A 16 5.80 7.69 -25.03
N THR A 17 4.93 7.35 -24.07
CA THR A 17 4.21 8.32 -23.27
C THR A 17 5.17 9.12 -22.39
N ASP A 18 5.15 10.45 -22.51
CA ASP A 18 5.97 11.34 -21.70
C ASP A 18 5.57 11.29 -20.22
N ARG A 19 6.42 10.69 -19.38
CA ARG A 19 6.23 10.56 -17.93
C ARG A 19 6.82 11.72 -17.12
N THR A 20 7.32 12.76 -17.76
CA THR A 20 7.92 13.91 -17.08
C THR A 20 6.85 14.68 -16.30
N LEU A 21 7.12 14.94 -15.02
CA LEU A 21 6.32 15.82 -14.19
C LEU A 21 6.87 17.24 -14.28
N SER A 22 5.98 18.21 -14.46
CA SER A 22 6.29 19.64 -14.38
C SER A 22 5.10 20.35 -13.74
N PRO A 23 4.97 20.25 -12.40
CA PRO A 23 3.89 20.89 -11.66
C PRO A 23 3.92 22.42 -11.88
N PRO A 24 2.77 23.09 -12.08
CA PRO A 24 2.73 24.54 -12.19
C PRO A 24 3.16 25.23 -10.87
N PRO A 25 3.56 26.51 -10.90
CA PRO A 25 3.99 27.23 -9.70
C PRO A 25 2.96 27.29 -8.56
N ASP A 26 1.68 27.25 -8.90
CA ASP A 26 0.53 27.26 -7.98
C ASP A 26 -0.07 25.86 -7.76
N ALA A 27 0.64 24.79 -8.15
CA ALA A 27 0.23 23.42 -7.90
C ALA A 27 -0.08 23.20 -6.42
N LYS A 28 -1.14 22.46 -6.14
CA LYS A 28 -1.43 21.93 -4.81
C LYS A 28 -0.54 20.73 -4.56
N TRP A 29 -0.22 20.53 -3.30
CA TRP A 29 0.63 19.47 -2.82
C TRP A 29 -0.06 18.71 -1.71
N VAL A 30 0.29 17.45 -1.59
CA VAL A 30 0.02 16.66 -0.40
C VAL A 30 1.34 16.28 0.26
N ASP A 31 1.43 16.58 1.55
CA ASP A 31 2.54 16.24 2.43
C ASP A 31 2.15 14.99 3.23
N VAL A 32 2.84 13.88 2.98
CA VAL A 32 2.66 12.61 3.69
C VAL A 32 3.78 12.46 4.71
N SER A 33 3.42 12.47 5.98
CA SER A 33 4.34 12.24 7.09
C SER A 33 4.06 10.89 7.77
N PHE A 34 5.12 10.21 8.14
CA PHE A 34 5.06 8.93 8.83
C PHE A 34 6.05 8.95 10.00
N ARG A 35 5.55 8.72 11.22
CA ARG A 35 6.41 8.47 12.37
C ARG A 35 6.81 6.99 12.36
N VAL A 36 8.10 6.70 12.18
CA VAL A 36 8.64 5.34 12.09
C VAL A 36 8.96 4.81 13.49
N PRO A 37 8.19 3.84 14.03
CA PRO A 37 8.52 3.23 15.31
C PRO A 37 9.78 2.38 15.20
N ASP A 38 10.54 2.27 16.29
CA ASP A 38 11.67 1.34 16.37
C ASP A 38 11.24 -0.09 16.02
N GLY A 39 12.06 -0.78 15.22
CA GLY A 39 11.75 -2.14 14.74
C GLY A 39 10.75 -2.20 13.58
N VAL A 40 10.40 -1.06 12.97
CA VAL A 40 9.61 -0.95 11.73
C VAL A 40 10.44 -0.36 10.60
N THR A 41 10.23 -0.86 9.39
CA THR A 41 10.74 -0.29 8.14
C THR A 41 9.61 0.36 7.36
N LEU A 42 9.77 1.65 7.03
CA LEU A 42 8.95 2.37 6.07
C LEU A 42 9.48 2.13 4.65
N LEU A 43 8.59 1.76 3.73
CA LEU A 43 8.91 1.60 2.31
C LEU A 43 8.67 2.92 1.56
N PRO A 44 9.31 3.15 0.40
CA PRO A 44 9.00 4.29 -0.46
C PRO A 44 7.48 4.42 -0.71
N VAL A 45 6.99 5.66 -0.80
CA VAL A 45 5.59 5.89 -1.18
C VAL A 45 5.43 5.53 -2.65
N GLU A 46 4.45 4.71 -2.97
CA GLU A 46 4.08 4.46 -4.36
C GLU A 46 3.11 5.54 -4.80
N VAL A 47 3.43 6.19 -5.91
CA VAL A 47 2.68 7.31 -6.47
C VAL A 47 2.08 6.87 -7.80
N LEU A 48 0.78 7.07 -7.98
CA LEU A 48 0.10 6.83 -9.25
C LEU A 48 -0.53 8.12 -9.78
N TYR A 49 0.04 8.65 -10.85
CA TYR A 49 -0.58 9.67 -11.68
C TYR A 49 -1.38 9.05 -12.83
N ARG A 50 -2.45 9.74 -13.23
CA ARG A 50 -3.19 9.43 -14.46
C ARG A 50 -3.32 10.67 -15.33
N SER A 51 -3.47 10.46 -16.62
CA SER A 51 -3.59 11.52 -17.63
C SER A 51 -4.77 11.22 -18.56
N GLU A 52 -5.65 12.20 -18.75
CA GLU A 52 -6.70 12.12 -19.77
C GLU A 52 -6.19 12.56 -21.15
N LYS A 53 -5.06 13.28 -21.20
CA LYS A 53 -4.47 13.82 -22.42
C LYS A 53 -3.60 12.80 -23.15
N CYS A 54 -2.57 12.30 -22.47
CA CYS A 54 -1.84 11.14 -22.89
C CYS A 54 -2.60 9.90 -22.45
N LYS A 55 -3.18 9.18 -23.41
CA LYS A 55 -3.93 7.94 -23.20
C LYS A 55 -3.08 6.73 -23.50
N THR A 56 -3.46 5.60 -22.94
CA THR A 56 -2.84 4.30 -23.21
C THR A 56 -3.85 3.40 -23.93
N VAL A 57 -3.39 2.70 -24.97
CA VAL A 57 -4.20 1.67 -25.63
C VAL A 57 -4.13 0.35 -24.85
N ARG A 58 -5.27 -0.26 -24.62
CA ARG A 58 -5.42 -1.61 -24.07
C ARG A 58 -6.28 -2.45 -25.00
N TYR A 59 -6.11 -3.77 -24.91
CA TYR A 59 -6.89 -4.72 -25.70
C TYR A 59 -7.78 -5.52 -24.76
N ASN A 60 -9.05 -5.71 -25.15
CA ASN A 60 -9.97 -6.56 -24.40
C ASN A 60 -9.74 -8.06 -24.71
N SER A 61 -10.53 -8.95 -24.12
CA SER A 61 -10.44 -10.40 -24.36
C SER A 61 -10.74 -10.82 -25.80
N SER A 62 -11.40 -9.96 -26.58
CA SER A 62 -11.66 -10.14 -28.01
C SER A 62 -10.57 -9.53 -28.90
N ASN A 63 -9.46 -9.05 -28.31
CA ASN A 63 -8.37 -8.36 -28.99
C ASN A 63 -8.78 -7.04 -29.66
N GLU A 64 -9.86 -6.41 -29.20
CA GLU A 64 -10.27 -5.07 -29.66
C GLU A 64 -9.58 -4.00 -28.82
N SER A 65 -9.02 -3.00 -29.49
CA SER A 65 -8.36 -1.88 -28.83
C SER A 65 -9.38 -0.91 -28.24
N HIS A 66 -9.06 -0.38 -27.06
CA HIS A 66 -9.74 0.74 -26.45
C HIS A 66 -8.73 1.62 -25.73
N GLU A 67 -9.04 2.91 -25.64
CA GLU A 67 -8.21 3.86 -24.91
C GLU A 67 -8.62 3.92 -23.45
N ILE A 68 -7.63 3.97 -22.57
CA ILE A 68 -7.78 4.30 -21.16
C ILE A 68 -6.93 5.54 -20.84
N PRO A 69 -7.19 6.24 -19.73
CA PRO A 69 -6.28 7.28 -19.28
C PRO A 69 -4.84 6.72 -19.17
N GLY A 70 -3.84 7.54 -19.46
CA GLY A 70 -2.43 7.17 -19.28
C GLY A 70 -2.11 6.96 -17.81
N TYR A 71 -1.03 6.23 -17.50
CA TYR A 71 -0.53 6.02 -16.15
C TYR A 71 0.95 6.41 -16.08
N ASN A 72 1.32 7.01 -14.95
CA ASN A 72 2.69 7.26 -14.57
C ASN A 72 2.83 6.89 -13.09
N ASP A 73 3.36 5.70 -12.85
CA ASP A 73 3.56 5.11 -11.54
C ASP A 73 5.06 5.02 -11.21
N PHE A 74 5.41 5.37 -9.98
CA PHE A 74 6.79 5.29 -9.48
C PHE A 74 6.84 5.26 -7.96
N GLU A 75 8.00 4.87 -7.43
CA GLU A 75 8.30 4.93 -6.00
C GLU A 75 9.08 6.21 -5.66
N GLN A 76 8.62 6.94 -4.65
CA GLN A 76 9.29 8.13 -4.12
C GLN A 76 9.80 7.87 -2.70
N LYS A 77 11.07 8.18 -2.46
CA LYS A 77 11.68 8.05 -1.13
C LYS A 77 11.18 9.17 -0.22
N TYR A 78 11.09 8.85 1.06
CA TYR A 78 10.87 9.85 2.10
C TYR A 78 12.18 10.56 2.46
N GLN A 79 12.06 11.79 2.94
CA GLN A 79 13.14 12.55 3.57
C GLN A 79 12.92 12.58 5.09
N GLN A 80 13.99 12.36 5.85
CA GLN A 80 13.92 12.39 7.30
C GLN A 80 13.87 13.84 7.81
N GLN A 81 12.93 14.15 8.71
CA GLN A 81 12.80 15.48 9.27
C GLN A 81 13.82 15.70 10.39
N GLY A 82 14.93 16.37 10.09
CA GLY A 82 15.87 16.86 11.12
C GLY A 82 16.46 15.76 12.03
N GLY A 83 16.61 14.53 11.53
CA GLY A 83 17.09 13.39 12.32
C GLY A 83 16.07 12.79 13.29
N SER A 84 14.81 13.23 13.27
CA SER A 84 13.72 12.65 14.06
C SER A 84 13.23 11.30 13.50
N ASP A 85 12.30 10.68 14.21
CA ASP A 85 11.56 9.50 13.76
C ASP A 85 10.49 9.82 12.70
N ILE A 86 10.36 11.08 12.28
CA ILE A 86 9.38 11.53 11.29
C ILE A 86 10.00 11.58 9.90
N TRP A 87 9.36 10.90 8.96
CA TRP A 87 9.74 10.82 7.57
C TRP A 87 8.65 11.44 6.70
N GLN A 88 9.03 12.29 5.75
CA GLN A 88 8.10 13.08 4.95
C GLN A 88 8.32 12.89 3.46
N SER A 89 7.23 12.86 2.70
CA SER A 89 7.23 12.84 1.25
C SER A 89 6.18 13.81 0.74
N ARG A 90 6.61 14.74 -0.12
CA ARG A 90 5.75 15.76 -0.72
C ARG A 90 5.44 15.38 -2.17
N VAL A 91 4.17 15.34 -2.55
CA VAL A 91 3.72 14.93 -3.89
C VAL A 91 2.76 15.96 -4.46
N ALA A 92 2.96 16.38 -5.71
CA ALA A 92 2.08 17.34 -6.37
C ALA A 92 0.74 16.69 -6.71
N ILE A 93 -0.38 17.32 -6.39
CA ILE A 93 -1.70 16.84 -6.83
C ILE A 93 -1.83 17.07 -8.34
N GLU A 94 -1.43 18.25 -8.81
CA GLU A 94 -1.26 18.57 -10.23
C GLU A 94 0.20 18.33 -10.66
N GLY A 95 0.50 17.11 -11.09
CA GLY A 95 1.84 16.73 -11.59
C GLY A 95 2.26 17.43 -12.89
N GLY A 96 1.29 17.92 -13.67
CA GLY A 96 1.54 18.78 -14.84
C GLY A 96 2.30 18.08 -15.97
N GLY A 97 3.23 18.80 -16.60
CA GLY A 97 3.97 18.31 -17.78
C GLY A 97 3.14 18.22 -19.05
N ALA A 98 3.74 17.68 -20.12
CA ALA A 98 3.10 17.63 -21.45
C ALA A 98 1.80 16.81 -21.44
N CYS A 99 1.72 15.79 -20.57
CA CYS A 99 0.57 14.93 -20.40
C CYS A 99 -0.44 15.40 -19.34
N GLN A 100 -0.21 16.54 -18.67
CA GLN A 100 -1.10 17.05 -17.62
C GLN A 100 -1.41 15.99 -16.55
N TRP A 101 -0.36 15.37 -16.02
CA TRP A 101 -0.45 14.33 -15.01
C TRP A 101 -1.21 14.85 -13.77
N SER A 102 -2.18 14.07 -13.30
CA SER A 102 -2.95 14.34 -12.07
C SER A 102 -2.88 13.15 -11.13
N LEU A 103 -2.57 13.41 -9.86
CA LEU A 103 -2.40 12.38 -8.84
C LEU A 103 -3.74 11.65 -8.66
N ARG A 104 -3.71 10.32 -8.69
CA ARG A 104 -4.89 9.49 -8.43
C ARG A 104 -4.80 8.70 -7.15
N SER A 105 -3.63 8.14 -6.82
CA SER A 105 -3.46 7.43 -5.55
C SER A 105 -2.03 7.54 -5.03
N LEU A 106 -1.94 7.47 -3.70
CA LEU A 106 -0.71 7.16 -2.97
C LEU A 106 -0.89 5.85 -2.22
N ARG A 107 0.14 5.01 -2.18
CA ARG A 107 0.22 3.87 -1.25
C ARG A 107 1.37 4.07 -0.29
N VAL A 108 1.05 4.08 1.00
CA VAL A 108 2.05 4.09 2.07
C VAL A 108 2.16 2.68 2.63
N SER A 109 3.36 2.12 2.59
CA SER A 109 3.60 0.74 3.00
C SER A 109 4.67 0.69 4.09
N PHE A 110 4.41 -0.06 5.16
CA PHE A 110 5.35 -0.26 6.25
C PHE A 110 5.28 -1.70 6.77
N ARG A 111 6.36 -2.18 7.38
CA ARG A 111 6.47 -3.57 7.82
C ARG A 111 7.43 -3.71 8.99
N LEU A 112 7.39 -4.84 9.69
CA LEU A 112 8.46 -5.20 10.62
C LEU A 112 9.81 -5.15 9.92
N SER A 113 10.81 -4.57 10.59
CA SER A 113 12.18 -4.58 10.08
C SER A 113 12.72 -6.02 10.00
N ALA A 114 13.59 -6.27 9.03
CA ALA A 114 14.12 -7.61 8.79
C ALA A 114 14.98 -8.15 9.95
N ASP A 115 15.61 -7.26 10.71
CA ASP A 115 16.40 -7.52 11.90
C ASP A 115 15.56 -7.68 13.18
N ASN A 116 14.25 -7.40 13.12
CA ASN A 116 13.35 -7.61 14.25
C ASN A 116 13.26 -9.12 14.57
N PRO A 117 13.45 -9.55 15.84
CA PRO A 117 13.38 -10.97 16.21
C PRO A 117 12.08 -11.68 15.80
N LEU A 118 10.94 -10.98 15.79
CA LEU A 118 9.66 -11.53 15.38
C LEU A 118 9.59 -11.87 13.87
N ALA A 119 10.43 -11.23 13.05
CA ALA A 119 10.52 -11.48 11.62
C ALA A 119 11.33 -12.75 11.26
N LYS A 120 12.14 -13.26 12.20
CA LYS A 120 13.07 -14.36 11.93
C LYS A 120 12.35 -15.62 11.45
N GLY A 121 12.76 -16.12 10.28
CA GLY A 121 12.20 -17.33 9.67
C GLY A 121 10.76 -17.18 9.16
N LYS A 122 10.26 -15.95 9.00
CA LYS A 122 8.89 -15.68 8.52
C LYS A 122 8.92 -14.79 7.29
N LYS A 123 7.95 -14.98 6.40
CA LYS A 123 7.68 -14.02 5.32
C LYS A 123 7.05 -12.75 5.93
N VAL A 124 7.78 -11.63 5.90
CA VAL A 124 7.27 -10.34 6.37
C VAL A 124 6.38 -9.72 5.30
N ILE A 125 5.12 -9.46 5.66
CA ILE A 125 4.12 -8.85 4.77
C ILE A 125 3.94 -7.38 5.15
N ALA A 126 3.94 -6.51 4.15
CA ALA A 126 3.71 -5.09 4.34
C ALA A 126 2.24 -4.79 4.69
N THR A 127 2.09 -3.78 5.54
CA THR A 127 0.80 -3.16 5.88
C THR A 127 0.69 -1.88 5.08
N ASN A 128 -0.48 -1.66 4.48
CA ASN A 128 -0.67 -0.62 3.48
C ASN A 128 -1.79 0.33 3.88
N TYR A 129 -1.60 1.61 3.57
CA TYR A 129 -2.66 2.60 3.40
C TYR A 129 -2.75 2.97 1.92
N ILE A 130 -3.96 3.24 1.43
CA ILE A 130 -4.18 3.84 0.11
C ILE A 130 -4.96 5.15 0.28
N PHE A 131 -4.47 6.20 -0.34
CA PHE A 131 -5.11 7.51 -0.37
C PHE A 131 -5.44 7.86 -1.81
N ASP A 132 -6.72 7.89 -2.15
CA ASP A 132 -7.22 8.20 -3.48
C ASP A 132 -7.58 9.69 -3.58
N PHE A 133 -7.08 10.34 -4.62
CA PHE A 133 -7.34 11.76 -4.94
C PHE A 133 -8.29 11.91 -6.15
N GLY A 134 -8.80 10.79 -6.67
CA GLY A 134 -9.72 10.77 -7.80
C GLY A 134 -10.12 9.36 -8.22
N ARG A 135 -10.69 9.24 -9.42
CA ARG A 135 -11.03 7.94 -10.03
C ARG A 135 -9.79 7.30 -10.67
N TYR A 136 -9.88 6.00 -10.97
CA TYR A 136 -8.82 5.23 -11.61
C TYR A 136 -7.51 5.20 -10.82
N GLY A 137 -7.64 5.13 -9.49
CA GLY A 137 -6.56 4.91 -8.55
C GLY A 137 -6.05 3.46 -8.52
N LEU A 138 -5.20 3.15 -7.54
CA LEU A 138 -4.68 1.80 -7.32
C LEU A 138 -5.83 0.80 -7.05
N SER A 139 -5.65 -0.43 -7.53
CA SER A 139 -6.54 -1.56 -7.18
C SER A 139 -6.38 -1.92 -5.70
N ASP A 140 -7.40 -2.48 -5.05
CA ASP A 140 -7.32 -2.94 -3.65
C ASP A 140 -6.67 -4.33 -3.50
N GLY A 141 -5.72 -4.67 -4.39
CA GLY A 141 -4.89 -5.88 -4.28
C GLY A 141 -3.96 -5.89 -3.05
N TYR A 142 -4.03 -4.87 -2.20
CA TYR A 142 -3.10 -4.60 -1.10
C TYR A 142 -3.73 -4.74 0.29
N GLY A 143 -4.97 -5.23 0.37
CA GLY A 143 -5.64 -5.52 1.65
C GLY A 143 -5.95 -4.26 2.47
N THR A 144 -6.33 -3.18 1.81
CA THR A 144 -6.68 -1.91 2.47
C THR A 144 -8.16 -1.77 2.73
N GLY A 145 -9.01 -2.52 2.01
CA GLY A 145 -10.45 -2.52 2.21
C GLY A 145 -11.15 -1.44 1.40
N ARG A 146 -12.46 -1.33 1.62
CA ARG A 146 -13.31 -0.33 0.95
C ARG A 146 -12.88 1.09 1.32
N ALA A 147 -12.80 2.00 0.35
CA ALA A 147 -12.45 3.39 0.62
C ALA A 147 -13.47 4.07 1.55
N LYS A 148 -12.98 4.72 2.61
CA LYS A 148 -13.74 5.66 3.44
C LYS A 148 -13.61 7.06 2.85
N GLU A 149 -14.64 7.89 2.94
CA GLU A 149 -14.49 9.32 2.61
C GLU A 149 -13.66 10.04 3.68
N GLY A 150 -12.77 10.93 3.25
CA GLY A 150 -11.95 11.79 4.10
C GLY A 150 -11.86 13.19 3.51
N SER A 151 -11.91 14.21 4.37
CA SER A 151 -11.85 15.61 3.96
C SER A 151 -10.91 16.40 4.86
N GLY A 152 -10.17 17.34 4.26
CA GLY A 152 -9.15 18.09 5.01
C GLY A 152 -7.98 17.19 5.42
N ASP A 153 -7.23 17.64 6.41
CA ASP A 153 -6.02 16.94 6.84
C ASP A 153 -6.33 15.71 7.71
N LEU A 154 -5.51 14.67 7.56
CA LEU A 154 -5.67 13.41 8.28
C LEU A 154 -4.57 13.24 9.33
N ASP A 155 -4.96 12.84 10.54
CA ASP A 155 -4.06 12.31 11.57
C ASP A 155 -4.48 10.89 11.92
N LEU A 156 -3.70 9.91 11.47
CA LEU A 156 -3.98 8.49 11.60
C LEU A 156 -3.11 7.87 12.69
N LYS A 157 -3.69 7.72 13.88
CA LYS A 157 -3.11 7.00 15.02
C LYS A 157 -3.83 5.67 15.18
N VAL A 158 -3.18 4.59 14.77
CA VAL A 158 -3.78 3.24 14.77
C VAL A 158 -2.84 2.28 15.50
N ASP A 159 -3.42 1.46 16.37
CA ASP A 159 -2.73 0.37 17.04
C ASP A 159 -2.51 -0.82 16.10
N PHE A 160 -1.32 -1.41 16.15
CA PHE A 160 -0.98 -2.58 15.38
C PHE A 160 -0.36 -3.65 16.27
N PHE A 161 -0.77 -4.89 16.01
CA PHE A 161 -0.31 -6.08 16.71
C PHE A 161 0.44 -6.99 15.74
N PRO A 162 1.61 -7.55 16.10
CA PRO A 162 2.25 -8.57 15.28
C PRO A 162 1.33 -9.79 15.15
N MET A 163 0.92 -10.08 13.92
CA MET A 163 0.07 -11.23 13.59
C MET A 163 0.88 -12.27 12.84
N VAL A 164 1.14 -13.38 13.49
CA VAL A 164 1.77 -14.56 12.88
C VAL A 164 0.68 -15.43 12.24
N SER A 165 0.87 -15.83 10.99
CA SER A 165 0.01 -16.80 10.32
C SER A 165 0.86 -17.99 9.91
N ASN A 166 0.59 -19.14 10.52
CA ASN A 166 1.20 -20.41 10.15
C ASN A 166 0.48 -20.99 8.92
N HIS A 167 1.23 -21.70 8.08
CA HIS A 167 0.72 -22.32 6.87
C HIS A 167 0.89 -23.83 6.94
N LEU A 168 0.09 -24.56 6.16
CA LEU A 168 0.10 -26.04 6.15
C LEU A 168 1.44 -26.63 5.66
N ASP A 169 2.17 -25.88 4.86
CA ASP A 169 3.52 -26.22 4.37
C ASP A 169 4.63 -25.95 5.41
N LYS A 170 4.26 -25.70 6.67
CA LYS A 170 5.15 -25.38 7.79
C LYS A 170 5.90 -24.05 7.64
N THR A 171 5.54 -23.23 6.66
CA THR A 171 6.00 -21.84 6.60
C THR A 171 5.15 -20.95 7.49
N ALA A 172 5.66 -19.74 7.77
CA ALA A 172 4.90 -18.73 8.49
C ALA A 172 5.09 -17.36 7.84
N SER A 173 4.06 -16.54 7.94
CA SER A 173 4.14 -15.12 7.62
C SER A 173 3.86 -14.26 8.85
N ILE A 174 4.34 -13.03 8.83
CA ILE A 174 4.04 -12.04 9.87
C ILE A 174 3.67 -10.71 9.24
N LYS A 175 2.66 -10.04 9.80
CA LYS A 175 2.27 -8.69 9.39
C LYS A 175 1.88 -7.86 10.61
N LEU A 176 1.87 -6.54 10.47
CA LEU A 176 1.32 -5.63 11.47
C LEU A 176 -0.20 -5.55 11.27
N PHE A 177 -0.97 -6.11 12.20
CA PHE A 177 -2.43 -6.19 12.11
C PHE A 177 -3.09 -5.07 12.91
N GLY A 178 -3.79 -4.19 12.18
CA GLY A 178 -4.58 -3.08 12.74
C GLY A 178 -6.06 -3.21 12.40
N GLY A 179 -6.61 -4.42 12.55
CA GLY A 179 -8.00 -4.72 12.23
C GLY A 179 -8.23 -5.33 10.84
N ASP A 180 -9.36 -6.04 10.73
CA ASP A 180 -9.85 -6.65 9.50
C ASP A 180 -10.47 -5.59 8.59
N SER A 181 -9.76 -5.25 7.52
CA SER A 181 -10.16 -4.25 6.52
C SER A 181 -11.34 -4.67 5.65
N SER A 182 -11.87 -5.90 5.80
CA SER A 182 -13.17 -6.26 5.23
C SER A 182 -14.30 -5.42 5.84
N TYR A 183 -14.13 -4.96 7.08
CA TYR A 183 -15.01 -4.02 7.76
C TYR A 183 -14.54 -2.59 7.52
N GLU A 184 -15.47 -1.73 7.11
CA GLU A 184 -15.19 -0.33 6.79
C GLU A 184 -14.51 0.42 7.95
N LYS A 185 -14.90 0.17 9.21
CA LYS A 185 -14.27 0.80 10.39
C LYS A 185 -12.76 0.59 10.47
N TRP A 186 -12.25 -0.53 9.95
CA TRP A 186 -10.82 -0.86 9.93
C TRP A 186 -10.18 -0.73 8.54
N SER A 187 -10.92 -0.15 7.59
CA SER A 187 -10.35 0.17 6.30
C SER A 187 -9.21 1.16 6.44
N ARG A 188 -8.18 0.91 5.63
CA ARG A 188 -6.96 1.72 5.47
C ARG A 188 -6.94 2.41 4.10
N ARG A 189 -8.06 2.40 3.37
CA ARG A 189 -8.24 3.13 2.12
C ARG A 189 -9.11 4.36 2.35
N TYR A 190 -8.68 5.49 1.83
CA TYR A 190 -9.40 6.75 1.92
C TYR A 190 -9.58 7.37 0.56
N ARG A 191 -10.78 7.91 0.29
CA ARG A 191 -11.05 8.81 -0.83
C ARG A 191 -11.05 10.23 -0.29
N LEU A 192 -10.14 11.05 -0.80
CA LEU A 192 -9.79 12.33 -0.21
C LEU A 192 -10.32 13.51 -1.00
N GLN A 193 -10.76 14.54 -0.26
CA GLN A 193 -11.16 15.82 -0.80
C GLN A 193 -10.49 16.96 -0.02
N GLY A 194 -9.73 17.81 -0.72
CA GLY A 194 -9.09 18.98 -0.13
C GLY A 194 -7.98 18.69 0.89
N THR A 195 -7.51 17.44 1.00
CA THR A 195 -6.41 17.06 1.91
C THR A 195 -5.08 17.61 1.43
N GLN A 196 -4.34 18.27 2.33
CA GLN A 196 -2.98 18.74 2.09
C GLN A 196 -1.97 18.02 2.98
N ASN A 197 -2.39 17.56 4.16
CA ASN A 197 -1.52 16.84 5.08
C ASN A 197 -2.10 15.48 5.45
N ILE A 198 -1.25 14.47 5.43
CA ILE A 198 -1.54 13.12 5.91
C ILE A 198 -0.45 12.76 6.92
N ALA A 199 -0.81 12.67 8.19
CA ALA A 199 0.08 12.21 9.25
C ALA A 199 -0.28 10.77 9.65
N ILE A 200 0.69 9.88 9.64
CA ILE A 200 0.54 8.47 9.99
C ILE A 200 1.46 8.15 11.17
N GLN A 201 0.86 7.71 12.27
CA GLN A 201 1.52 7.45 13.54
C GLN A 201 1.09 6.08 14.06
N PRO A 202 1.66 4.98 13.53
CA PRO A 202 1.30 3.65 13.99
C PRO A 202 1.85 3.40 15.39
N ILE A 203 1.03 2.80 16.25
CA ILE A 203 1.41 2.37 17.60
C ILE A 203 1.59 0.86 17.57
N ILE A 204 2.80 0.35 17.77
CA ILE A 204 3.09 -1.09 17.62
C ILE A 204 3.21 -1.76 19.00
N HIS A 205 2.36 -2.75 19.25
CA HIS A 205 2.37 -3.56 20.48
C HIS A 205 3.19 -4.84 20.26
N PHE A 206 4.52 -4.71 20.24
CA PHE A 206 5.42 -5.82 19.87
C PHE A 206 5.34 -7.06 20.78
N ASP A 207 4.98 -6.89 22.04
CA ASP A 207 4.82 -7.94 23.04
C ASP A 207 3.46 -8.65 22.96
N LYS A 208 2.51 -8.10 22.19
CA LYS A 208 1.14 -8.61 22.03
C LYS A 208 0.99 -9.39 20.72
N VAL A 209 1.75 -10.47 20.59
CA VAL A 209 1.73 -11.32 19.39
C VAL A 209 0.48 -12.19 19.33
N VAL A 210 -0.27 -12.10 18.23
CA VAL A 210 -1.40 -12.98 17.94
C VAL A 210 -1.01 -13.99 16.87
N THR A 211 -1.41 -15.25 17.04
CA THR A 211 -1.06 -16.35 16.13
C THR A 211 -2.29 -16.98 15.52
N ILE A 212 -2.27 -17.20 14.22
CA ILE A 212 -3.28 -17.96 13.47
C ILE A 212 -2.65 -19.28 13.03
N THR A 213 -3.28 -20.38 13.40
CA THR A 213 -2.82 -21.73 13.11
C THR A 213 -3.87 -22.50 12.30
N PRO A 214 -3.50 -23.10 11.16
CA PRO A 214 -4.41 -23.90 10.36
C PRO A 214 -4.68 -25.25 11.03
N PRO A 215 -5.80 -25.91 10.70
CA PRO A 215 -6.09 -27.24 11.22
C PRO A 215 -5.05 -28.24 10.70
N ALA A 216 -4.71 -29.26 11.50
CA ALA A 216 -3.76 -30.30 11.11
C ALA A 216 -4.22 -31.11 9.88
N THR A 217 -5.54 -31.29 9.73
CA THR A 217 -6.18 -31.97 8.60
C THR A 217 -7.38 -31.17 8.11
N LYS A 218 -7.65 -31.20 6.80
CA LYS A 218 -8.86 -30.60 6.21
C LYS A 218 -10.00 -31.63 6.22
N PRO A 219 -11.27 -31.21 6.43
CA PRO A 219 -11.71 -29.85 6.73
C PRO A 219 -11.47 -29.48 8.22
N GLY A 220 -11.23 -28.19 8.49
CA GLY A 220 -11.07 -27.69 9.85
C GLY A 220 -11.05 -26.16 9.89
N SER A 221 -11.22 -25.60 11.08
CA SER A 221 -11.19 -24.15 11.29
C SER A 221 -9.77 -23.66 11.61
N LEU A 222 -9.46 -22.43 11.21
CA LEU A 222 -8.28 -21.73 11.72
C LEU A 222 -8.48 -21.43 13.21
N ILE A 223 -7.44 -21.64 14.00
CA ILE A 223 -7.42 -21.31 15.43
C ILE A 223 -6.59 -20.03 15.61
N VAL A 224 -7.16 -19.05 16.30
CA VAL A 224 -6.48 -17.84 16.74
C VAL A 224 -6.09 -18.02 18.20
N THR A 225 -4.82 -17.81 18.53
CA THR A 225 -4.29 -17.76 19.88
C THR A 225 -3.83 -16.35 20.19
N TYR A 226 -4.37 -15.77 21.26
CA TYR A 226 -4.14 -14.39 21.69
C TYR A 226 -2.98 -14.30 22.69
N PRO A 227 -2.44 -13.09 22.95
CA PRO A 227 -1.34 -12.88 23.89
C PRO A 227 -1.61 -13.36 25.32
N ASP A 228 -2.87 -13.35 25.76
CA ASP A 228 -3.31 -13.84 27.08
C ASP A 228 -3.40 -15.37 27.17
N GLY A 229 -3.02 -16.10 26.11
CA GLY A 229 -3.11 -17.55 26.02
C GLY A 229 -4.50 -18.08 25.62
N SER A 230 -5.52 -17.23 25.58
CA SER A 230 -6.85 -17.64 25.13
C SER A 230 -6.84 -18.00 23.65
N SER A 231 -7.67 -18.96 23.25
CA SER A 231 -7.76 -19.41 21.86
C SER A 231 -9.20 -19.59 21.41
N GLY A 232 -9.45 -19.43 20.12
CA GLY A 232 -10.78 -19.58 19.53
C GLY A 232 -10.72 -19.76 18.01
N LYS A 233 -11.86 -20.06 17.39
CA LYS A 233 -11.96 -20.14 15.93
C LYS A 233 -11.82 -18.73 15.33
N ALA A 234 -11.06 -18.61 14.23
CA ALA A 234 -10.98 -17.35 13.50
C ALA A 234 -12.34 -17.00 12.85
N LEU A 235 -12.73 -15.73 12.94
CA LEU A 235 -13.82 -15.17 12.14
C LEU A 235 -13.22 -14.69 10.82
N HIS A 236 -13.65 -15.26 9.69
CA HIS A 236 -13.23 -14.80 8.36
C HIS A 236 -11.71 -14.61 8.19
N ILE A 237 -10.90 -15.58 8.64
CA ILE A 237 -9.43 -15.61 8.58
C ILE A 237 -8.67 -14.51 9.35
N SER A 238 -9.34 -13.72 10.19
CA SER A 238 -8.72 -12.65 10.98
C SER A 238 -8.93 -12.82 12.49
N PRO A 239 -8.02 -12.29 13.34
CA PRO A 239 -8.25 -12.16 14.78
C PRO A 239 -9.32 -11.12 15.10
N ASP A 240 -9.91 -11.23 16.29
CA ASP A 240 -10.73 -10.19 16.88
C ASP A 240 -9.84 -9.03 17.32
N TYR A 241 -9.95 -7.92 16.60
CA TYR A 241 -9.15 -6.74 16.86
C TYR A 241 -9.58 -5.99 18.12
N GLU A 242 -10.88 -5.95 18.44
CA GLU A 242 -11.36 -5.27 19.67
C GLU A 242 -10.82 -5.97 20.91
N LYS A 243 -10.74 -7.30 20.86
CA LYS A 243 -10.10 -8.09 21.91
C LYS A 243 -8.60 -7.79 22.05
N LEU A 244 -7.89 -7.52 20.96
CA LEU A 244 -6.48 -7.09 21.05
C LEU A 244 -6.36 -5.69 21.64
N LEU A 245 -7.29 -4.78 21.28
CA LEU A 245 -7.32 -3.42 21.82
C LEU A 245 -7.56 -3.39 23.34
N SER A 246 -8.27 -4.37 23.91
CA SER A 246 -8.44 -4.47 25.37
C SER A 246 -7.22 -5.02 26.11
N MET A 247 -6.17 -5.44 25.38
CA MET A 247 -4.94 -6.04 25.93
C MET A 247 -3.71 -5.13 25.79
N LYS A 248 -3.88 -3.89 25.32
CA LYS A 248 -2.81 -2.89 25.19
C LYS A 248 -2.09 -2.64 26.50
#